data_AF-A0A3B9QMC8-F1
#
_entry.id   AF-A0A3B9QMC8-F1
#
_cell.length_a   1.000
_cell.length_b   1.000
_cell.length_c   1.000
_cell.angle_alpha   90.00
_cell.angle_beta   90.00
_cell.angle_gamma   90.00
#
_symmetry.space_group_name_H-M   'P 1'
#
loop_
_entity.id
_entity.type
_entity.pdbx_description
1 polymer ?
#
loop_
_entity_poly.entity_id
_entity_poly.type
_entity_poly.pdbx_seq_one_letter_code
_entity_poly.pdbx_strand_id
1 'polypeptide(L)'
;MALLAASGFAQADPAGREPLCVMEIWTDRQAYHPGDRVQVNFWISVNDSPELPEITDAQLELELQQPFGPYIMLSSKKNVSLRKGIEWEETLLTLPVLGDLLRDLGDYSLHAMLRSQDGGLLCEAYASFTIRSMFGQRPTTRTLLVTSRRTQLTEPFASMLAAWLEACFKTQVQVIYQEGFYEAYQAGAFQGFDVIIYYATDFTQGPPPDLVVDIFEGEGITKKKVVWIGYHLDKVQGYLHLYGLKYGELRSASDLTPLHYVDGETDYMLLNADRISVEPVNPDLARVRATADGLPIIVSARHTYYPEDGECFYFVGFHPTAYLAPFGAHLVFLDVLSEAYGIEHPRAALVRLEDVHARTNGGSLLAAAEYLDGEGVPFSLALIPIYSNGQGEEIRLSQDRQFRITVKRALLSGGELVLHGASHQYDGETAIDYEFWDEARMAPVGGREYAEDRLTLAMEELEASGLKPYLVAWETPHYRASTEAYAIFESHFPLIYEDPHWGFNLRLLPYPVETESALYVPTNLGYVARSSLRADVDRILEQARLLAGLQHGALASFFYHPELGLAALKEIVAGLKEQGWTFQPVSFLLGN
;
A
#
# COMPACT_ATOMS: atom_id res chain seq x y z
N MET A 1 -7.40 0.46 28.36
CA MET A 1 -7.53 1.12 29.68
C MET A 1 -6.84 2.47 29.55
N ALA A 2 -7.59 3.54 29.76
CA ALA A 2 -7.31 4.89 29.28
C ALA A 2 -5.99 5.50 29.78
N LEU A 3 -5.17 6.02 28.87
CA LEU A 3 -4.34 7.18 29.15
C LEU A 3 -5.11 8.42 28.69
N LEU A 4 -5.63 9.17 29.67
CA LEU A 4 -5.94 10.58 29.49
C LEU A 4 -4.64 11.30 29.14
N ALA A 5 -4.43 11.58 27.86
CA ALA A 5 -3.37 12.49 27.43
C ALA A 5 -3.85 13.92 27.71
N ALA A 6 -3.06 14.62 28.51
CA ALA A 6 -3.36 15.94 29.05
C ALA A 6 -3.62 16.95 27.93
N SER A 7 -4.82 17.55 27.93
CA SER A 7 -4.96 18.93 27.48
C SER A 7 -4.02 19.77 28.33
N GLY A 8 -3.05 20.42 27.70
CA GLY A 8 -2.18 21.38 28.37
C GLY A 8 -3.05 22.54 28.85
N PHE A 9 -3.51 22.49 30.10
CA PHE A 9 -4.06 23.67 30.75
C PHE A 9 -2.99 24.76 30.71
N ALA A 10 -3.36 25.90 30.12
CA ALA A 10 -2.55 27.11 30.11
C ALA A 10 -1.94 27.33 31.52
N GLN A 11 -0.63 27.55 31.57
CA GLN A 11 0.06 27.89 32.80
C GLN A 11 -0.59 29.14 33.42
N ALA A 12 -1.12 29.00 34.63
CA ALA A 12 -1.74 30.12 35.34
C ALA A 12 -0.74 31.27 35.48
N ASP A 13 -1.15 32.48 35.09
CA ASP A 13 -0.44 33.73 35.33
C ASP A 13 -0.07 33.84 36.83
N PRO A 14 1.22 34.03 37.18
CA PRO A 14 1.67 34.18 38.57
C PRO A 14 0.96 35.33 39.34
N ALA A 15 0.23 36.21 38.65
CA ALA A 15 -0.49 37.34 39.21
C ALA A 15 -1.95 37.05 39.66
N GLY A 16 -2.50 35.85 39.42
CA GLY A 16 -3.88 35.52 39.82
C GLY A 16 -4.95 36.33 39.08
N ARG A 17 -4.65 36.84 37.88
CA ARG A 17 -5.62 37.51 37.00
C ARG A 17 -6.42 36.47 36.24
N GLU A 18 -7.73 36.67 36.15
CA GLU A 18 -8.58 35.83 35.32
C GLU A 18 -8.18 35.99 33.84
N PRO A 19 -8.13 34.89 33.06
CA PRO A 19 -7.77 34.96 31.65
C PRO A 19 -8.83 35.73 30.86
N LEU A 20 -8.39 36.49 29.84
CA LEU A 20 -9.26 37.28 28.97
C LEU A 20 -10.23 36.39 28.16
N CYS A 21 -9.72 35.26 27.69
CA CYS A 21 -10.48 34.21 27.05
C CYS A 21 -9.83 32.84 27.34
N VAL A 22 -10.56 31.77 27.04
CA VAL A 22 -10.05 30.40 26.99
C VAL A 22 -10.36 29.86 25.61
N MET A 23 -9.39 29.18 24.99
CA MET A 23 -9.54 28.60 23.67
C MET A 23 -9.17 27.11 23.70
N GLU A 24 -9.87 26.32 22.90
CA GLU A 24 -9.57 24.92 22.64
C GLU A 24 -9.54 24.70 21.12
N ILE A 25 -8.63 23.83 20.66
CA ILE A 25 -8.61 23.32 19.29
C ILE A 25 -8.49 21.80 19.31
N TRP A 26 -9.15 21.14 18.37
CA TRP A 26 -9.08 19.68 18.23
C TRP A 26 -9.36 19.25 16.80
N THR A 27 -9.07 17.99 16.53
CA THR A 27 -9.44 17.32 15.29
C THR A 27 -10.51 16.26 15.57
N ASP A 28 -11.30 15.89 14.56
CA ASP A 28 -12.38 14.89 14.73
C ASP A 28 -11.86 13.50 15.16
N ARG A 29 -10.58 13.20 14.87
CA ARG A 29 -9.85 12.01 15.31
C ARG A 29 -8.35 12.32 15.43
N GLN A 30 -7.61 11.46 16.10
CA GLN A 30 -6.16 11.65 16.29
C GLN A 30 -5.30 11.06 15.17
N ALA A 31 -5.83 10.10 14.40
CA ALA A 31 -5.13 9.43 13.31
C ALA A 31 -6.00 9.39 12.05
N TYR A 32 -5.39 9.70 10.91
CA TYR A 32 -6.01 9.79 9.58
C TYR A 32 -5.20 9.00 8.57
N HIS A 33 -5.84 8.53 7.49
CA HIS A 33 -5.20 7.91 6.34
C HIS A 33 -5.12 8.86 5.13
N PRO A 34 -4.25 8.58 4.14
CA PRO A 34 -4.19 9.35 2.90
C PRO A 34 -5.57 9.46 2.23
N GLY A 35 -6.06 10.69 2.08
CA GLY A 35 -7.36 10.99 1.46
C GLY A 35 -8.50 11.22 2.45
N ASP A 36 -8.29 10.94 3.74
CA ASP A 36 -9.21 11.36 4.77
C ASP A 36 -9.32 12.88 4.85
N ARG A 37 -10.53 13.36 5.18
CA ARG A 37 -10.72 14.76 5.52
C ARG A 37 -10.39 14.98 6.99
N VAL A 38 -9.49 15.91 7.29
CA VAL A 38 -9.18 16.34 8.67
C VAL A 38 -9.96 17.61 8.96
N GLN A 39 -10.90 17.57 9.90
CA GLN A 39 -11.58 18.78 10.36
C GLN A 39 -10.87 19.31 11.60
N VAL A 40 -10.25 20.49 11.47
CA VAL A 40 -9.72 21.24 12.60
C VAL A 40 -10.84 22.14 13.13
N ASN A 41 -11.29 21.85 14.34
CA ASN A 41 -12.34 22.59 15.02
C ASN A 41 -11.74 23.45 16.14
N PHE A 42 -12.46 24.50 16.52
CA PHE A 42 -12.10 25.30 17.67
C PHE A 42 -13.31 25.76 18.45
N TRP A 43 -13.05 26.07 19.71
CA TRP A 43 -13.99 26.71 20.61
C TRP A 43 -13.27 27.81 21.38
N ILE A 44 -13.94 28.93 21.59
CA ILE A 44 -13.44 30.04 22.41
C ILE A 44 -14.54 30.58 23.33
N SER A 45 -14.19 30.85 24.58
CA SER A 45 -15.03 31.53 25.57
C SER A 45 -14.34 32.80 26.06
N VAL A 46 -15.03 33.94 25.96
CA VAL A 46 -14.52 35.24 26.42
C VAL A 46 -15.05 35.52 27.81
N ASN A 47 -14.16 35.88 28.74
CA ASN A 47 -14.53 36.16 30.12
C ASN A 47 -15.55 37.33 30.19
N ASP A 48 -16.59 37.16 30.99
CA ASP A 48 -17.69 38.12 31.14
C ASP A 48 -17.39 39.26 32.13
N SER A 49 -16.24 39.21 32.80
CA SER A 49 -15.82 40.18 33.81
C SER A 49 -15.78 41.62 33.26
N PRO A 50 -16.43 42.58 33.93
CA PRO A 50 -16.44 43.98 33.49
C PRO A 50 -15.05 44.63 33.57
N GLU A 51 -14.12 44.09 34.36
CA GLU A 51 -12.78 44.64 34.59
C GLU A 51 -11.77 44.33 33.47
N LEU A 52 -12.06 43.33 32.63
CA LEU A 52 -11.21 42.93 31.51
C LEU A 52 -11.49 43.78 30.26
N PRO A 53 -10.53 43.97 29.34
CA PRO A 53 -10.77 44.68 28.08
C PRO A 53 -11.73 43.90 27.16
N GLU A 54 -12.37 44.59 26.21
CA GLU A 54 -13.08 43.93 25.11
C GLU A 54 -12.08 43.41 24.06
N ILE A 55 -12.43 42.32 23.37
CA ILE A 55 -11.66 41.84 22.22
C ILE A 55 -12.20 42.52 20.97
N THR A 56 -11.44 43.45 20.41
CA THR A 56 -11.83 44.17 19.19
C THR A 56 -10.73 44.11 18.15
N ASP A 57 -11.11 43.92 16.89
CA ASP A 57 -10.20 43.94 15.73
C ASP A 57 -9.03 42.94 15.88
N ALA A 58 -9.29 41.77 16.47
CA ALA A 58 -8.31 40.72 16.68
C ALA A 58 -8.19 39.80 15.46
N GLN A 59 -7.01 39.27 15.19
CA GLN A 59 -6.77 38.33 14.11
C GLN A 59 -6.66 36.91 14.67
N LEU A 60 -7.42 35.97 14.09
CA LEU A 60 -7.30 34.56 14.41
C LEU A 60 -6.30 33.92 13.45
N GLU A 61 -5.29 33.30 14.02
CA GLU A 61 -4.17 32.68 13.33
C GLU A 61 -4.09 31.20 13.68
N LEU A 62 -3.72 30.36 12.71
CA LEU A 62 -3.47 28.94 12.91
C LEU A 62 -2.10 28.60 12.32
N GLU A 63 -1.24 28.17 13.22
CA GLU A 63 0.05 27.55 12.94
C GLU A 63 -0.15 26.07 12.66
N LEU A 64 0.26 25.60 11.49
CA LEU A 64 0.29 24.19 11.13
C LEU A 64 1.73 23.78 10.85
N GLN A 65 2.31 23.05 11.79
CA GLN A 65 3.60 22.41 11.63
C GLN A 65 3.41 21.01 11.06
N GLN A 66 4.02 20.76 9.91
CA GLN A 66 4.01 19.47 9.23
C GLN A 66 5.13 18.57 9.74
N PRO A 67 5.05 17.24 9.51
CA PRO A 67 6.11 16.30 9.87
C PRO A 67 7.47 16.74 9.33
N PHE A 68 7.52 17.15 8.05
CA PHE A 68 8.70 17.65 7.35
C PHE A 68 8.23 18.69 6.33
N GLY A 69 8.53 19.96 6.57
CA GLY A 69 8.08 21.02 5.68
C GLY A 69 8.03 22.37 6.36
N PRO A 70 7.83 23.43 5.56
CA PRO A 70 7.66 24.76 6.12
C PRO A 70 6.40 24.77 7.00
N TYR A 71 6.54 25.45 8.11
CA TYR A 71 5.42 25.93 8.88
C TYR A 71 4.42 26.69 7.98
N ILE A 72 3.13 26.41 8.12
CA ILE A 72 2.06 27.15 7.44
C ILE A 72 1.37 28.05 8.46
N MET A 73 1.38 29.36 8.18
CA MET A 73 0.50 30.32 8.85
C MET A 73 -0.79 30.50 8.05
N LEU A 74 -1.92 30.26 8.68
CA LEU A 74 -3.23 30.64 8.17
C LEU A 74 -3.82 31.75 9.03
N SER A 75 -4.42 32.76 8.41
CA SER A 75 -5.04 33.87 9.15
C SER A 75 -6.48 34.10 8.69
N SER A 76 -7.34 34.57 9.59
CA SER A 76 -8.71 34.94 9.27
C SER A 76 -8.75 36.05 8.22
N LYS A 77 -9.67 35.93 7.25
CA LYS A 77 -9.82 36.95 6.16
C LYS A 77 -10.29 38.30 6.68
N LYS A 78 -10.95 38.31 7.82
CA LYS A 78 -11.42 39.51 8.52
C LYS A 78 -11.01 39.39 9.98
N ASN A 79 -10.73 40.54 10.58
CA ASN A 79 -10.55 40.63 12.01
C ASN A 79 -11.88 40.36 12.72
N VAL A 80 -11.77 39.78 13.91
CA VAL A 80 -12.87 39.33 14.74
C VAL A 80 -12.98 40.28 15.94
N SER A 81 -14.22 40.62 16.29
CA SER A 81 -14.52 41.33 17.53
C SER A 81 -15.47 40.46 18.34
N LEU A 82 -15.03 40.05 19.53
CA LEU A 82 -15.74 39.12 20.39
C LEU A 82 -16.22 39.87 21.64
N ARG A 83 -17.51 39.76 21.93
CA ARG A 83 -18.10 40.37 23.12
C ARG A 83 -17.78 39.55 24.34
N LYS A 84 -17.70 40.20 25.50
CA LYS A 84 -17.67 39.53 26.81
C LYS A 84 -18.79 38.50 26.98
N GLY A 85 -18.45 37.36 27.59
CA GLY A 85 -19.37 36.25 27.84
C GLY A 85 -19.80 35.48 26.60
N ILE A 86 -19.19 35.72 25.43
CA ILE A 86 -19.51 34.95 24.22
C ILE A 86 -18.82 33.58 24.30
N GLU A 87 -19.55 32.56 23.85
CA GLU A 87 -18.98 31.27 23.46
C GLU A 87 -19.16 31.12 21.94
N TRP A 88 -18.10 30.71 21.26
CA TRP A 88 -18.09 30.52 19.81
C TRP A 88 -17.37 29.22 19.48
N GLU A 89 -18.06 28.34 18.74
CA GLU A 89 -17.54 27.08 18.22
C GLU A 89 -17.71 27.05 16.70
N GLU A 90 -16.67 26.65 15.97
CA GLU A 90 -16.72 26.53 14.50
C GLU A 90 -15.57 25.63 13.98
N THR A 91 -15.69 25.15 12.74
CA THR A 91 -14.60 24.46 12.04
C THR A 91 -13.66 25.48 11.40
N LEU A 92 -12.39 25.54 11.84
CA LEU A 92 -11.37 26.42 11.26
C LEU A 92 -10.97 26.01 9.85
N LEU A 93 -10.77 24.70 9.65
CA LEU A 93 -10.15 24.17 8.45
C LEU A 93 -10.65 22.75 8.17
N THR A 94 -10.86 22.40 6.90
CA THR A 94 -11.12 21.02 6.48
C THR A 94 -10.09 20.57 5.47
N LEU A 95 -9.10 19.84 5.92
CA LEU A 95 -8.01 19.37 5.07
C LEU A 95 -8.46 18.15 4.25
N PRO A 96 -7.89 17.93 3.05
CA PRO A 96 -7.00 18.85 2.35
C PRO A 96 -7.78 20.06 1.81
N VAL A 97 -7.38 21.27 2.22
CA VAL A 97 -7.94 22.52 1.70
C VAL A 97 -7.16 22.85 0.42
N LEU A 98 -7.75 22.58 -0.74
CA LEU A 98 -7.34 23.13 -2.04
C LEU A 98 -5.83 23.18 -2.32
N GLY A 99 -5.31 22.20 -3.05
CA GLY A 99 -3.97 22.25 -3.66
C GLY A 99 -2.83 21.97 -2.68
N ASP A 100 -2.56 20.68 -2.48
CA ASP A 100 -1.26 20.13 -2.07
C ASP A 100 -0.73 20.38 -0.65
N LEU A 101 -1.43 21.12 0.22
CA LEU A 101 -0.85 21.47 1.52
C LEU A 101 -0.79 20.34 2.56
N LEU A 102 -1.36 19.15 2.36
CA LEU A 102 -1.23 18.04 3.33
C LEU A 102 -1.32 16.66 2.67
N ARG A 103 -0.17 16.08 2.34
CA ARG A 103 -0.13 14.64 2.03
C ARG A 103 1.06 13.92 2.68
N ASP A 104 1.76 14.60 3.58
CA ASP A 104 2.97 14.04 4.16
C ASP A 104 2.55 13.17 5.34
N LEU A 105 2.98 11.91 5.32
CA LEU A 105 2.74 10.98 6.40
C LEU A 105 3.55 11.44 7.63
N GLY A 106 2.94 11.39 8.81
CA GLY A 106 3.56 11.72 10.09
C GLY A 106 2.71 12.61 10.98
N ASP A 107 3.33 13.10 12.05
CA ASP A 107 2.69 13.92 13.08
C ASP A 107 2.62 15.40 12.66
N TYR A 108 1.42 15.95 12.78
CA TYR A 108 1.11 17.36 12.60
C TYR A 108 0.89 18.01 13.96
N SER A 109 1.42 19.22 14.12
CA SER A 109 1.16 20.04 15.31
C SER A 109 0.44 21.32 14.90
N LEU A 110 -0.61 21.66 15.65
CA LEU A 110 -1.45 22.82 15.46
C LEU A 110 -1.27 23.77 16.62
N HIS A 111 -1.17 25.05 16.33
CA HIS A 111 -1.15 26.10 17.33
C HIS A 111 -2.04 27.27 16.88
N ALA A 112 -3.22 27.39 17.49
CA ALA A 112 -4.14 28.48 17.22
C ALA A 112 -3.85 29.64 18.14
N MET A 113 -3.91 30.86 17.61
CA MET A 113 -3.63 32.10 18.35
C MET A 113 -4.66 33.16 17.99
N LEU A 114 -5.16 33.87 18.98
CA LEU A 114 -5.91 35.09 18.80
C LEU A 114 -5.02 36.27 19.17
N ARG A 115 -4.69 37.14 18.19
CA ARG A 115 -3.81 38.29 18.39
C ARG A 115 -4.58 39.61 18.31
N SER A 116 -4.23 40.56 19.16
CA SER A 116 -4.71 41.94 19.05
C SER A 116 -4.06 42.67 17.86
N GLN A 117 -4.61 43.84 17.50
CA GLN A 117 -4.13 44.67 16.39
C GLN A 117 -2.64 45.07 16.50
N ASP A 118 -2.10 45.16 17.71
CA ASP A 118 -0.69 45.46 18.00
C ASP A 118 0.21 44.20 18.06
N GLY A 119 -0.35 43.02 17.77
CA GLY A 119 0.36 41.73 17.74
C GLY A 119 0.42 40.98 19.08
N GLY A 120 -0.17 41.53 20.14
CA GLY A 120 -0.25 40.90 21.45
C GLY A 120 -1.05 39.60 21.42
N LEU A 121 -0.54 38.54 22.04
CA LEU A 121 -1.26 37.28 22.17
C LEU A 121 -2.35 37.41 23.24
N LEU A 122 -3.61 37.19 22.85
CA LEU A 122 -4.76 37.24 23.75
C LEU A 122 -5.08 35.84 24.31
N CYS A 123 -5.14 34.85 23.42
CA CYS A 123 -5.43 33.45 23.73
C CYS A 123 -4.74 32.52 22.74
N GLU A 124 -4.37 31.33 23.21
CA GLU A 124 -3.74 30.28 22.40
C GLU A 124 -4.27 28.89 22.76
N ALA A 125 -4.13 27.94 21.84
CA ALA A 125 -4.49 26.54 22.04
C ALA A 125 -3.65 25.66 21.11
N TYR A 126 -3.42 24.41 21.53
CA TYR A 126 -2.56 23.45 20.83
C TYR A 126 -3.29 22.14 20.59
N ALA A 127 -3.04 21.51 19.43
CA ALA A 127 -3.50 20.16 19.11
C ALA A 127 -2.47 19.43 18.25
N SER A 128 -2.62 18.11 18.14
CA SER A 128 -1.83 17.30 17.22
C SER A 128 -2.67 16.18 16.64
N PHE A 129 -2.31 15.75 15.42
CA PHE A 129 -2.89 14.59 14.76
C PHE A 129 -1.83 13.93 13.88
N THR A 130 -2.00 12.66 13.54
CA THR A 130 -1.08 11.95 12.64
C THR A 130 -1.80 11.57 11.34
N ILE A 131 -1.15 11.76 10.19
CA ILE A 131 -1.54 11.08 8.95
C ILE A 131 -0.65 9.84 8.81
N ARG A 132 -1.23 8.66 8.78
CA ARG A 132 -0.51 7.38 8.67
C ARG A 132 -0.93 6.63 7.44
N SER A 133 0.01 5.93 6.83
CA SER A 133 -0.32 4.97 5.80
C SER A 133 -1.35 3.96 6.31
N MET A 134 -2.20 3.48 5.41
CA MET A 134 -3.06 2.34 5.72
C MET A 134 -2.37 0.99 5.47
N PHE A 135 -1.15 1.03 4.93
CA PHE A 135 -0.36 -0.14 4.55
C PHE A 135 0.68 -0.50 5.61
N GLY A 136 0.92 -1.81 5.75
CA GLY A 136 1.94 -2.41 6.60
C GLY A 136 1.54 -2.50 8.07
N GLN A 137 1.53 -3.71 8.63
CA GLN A 137 1.40 -3.87 10.08
C GLN A 137 2.78 -3.86 10.72
N ARG A 138 2.90 -3.17 11.86
CA ARG A 138 4.06 -3.27 12.77
C ARG A 138 5.40 -3.14 12.03
N PRO A 139 5.68 -1.97 11.45
CA PRO A 139 6.93 -1.76 10.72
C PRO A 139 8.14 -2.10 11.60
N THR A 140 9.08 -2.86 11.05
CA THR A 140 10.34 -3.26 11.70
C THR A 140 11.50 -2.34 11.34
N THR A 141 11.36 -1.57 10.26
CA THR A 141 12.34 -0.59 9.80
C THR A 141 11.71 0.76 9.52
N ARG A 142 12.55 1.79 9.42
CA ARG A 142 12.15 3.13 8.97
C ARG A 142 12.89 3.47 7.68
N THR A 143 12.14 3.96 6.70
CA THR A 143 12.67 4.37 5.40
C THR A 143 12.51 5.87 5.22
N LEU A 144 13.61 6.54 4.88
CA LEU A 144 13.59 7.91 4.42
C LEU A 144 13.63 7.93 2.89
N LEU A 145 12.56 8.42 2.24
CA LEU A 145 12.49 8.61 0.80
C LEU A 145 12.66 10.11 0.48
N VAL A 146 13.82 10.50 0.00
CA VAL A 146 14.06 11.87 -0.50
C VAL A 146 13.87 11.87 -2.01
N THR A 147 13.02 12.77 -2.53
CA THR A 147 12.69 12.83 -3.95
C THR A 147 12.74 14.27 -4.46
N SER A 148 12.61 14.44 -5.77
CA SER A 148 12.50 15.76 -6.41
C SER A 148 11.28 16.54 -5.90
N ARG A 149 11.15 17.80 -6.30
CA ARG A 149 10.06 18.68 -5.94
C ARG A 149 8.73 18.03 -6.24
N ARG A 150 7.74 18.28 -5.39
CA ARG A 150 6.37 17.83 -5.59
C ARG A 150 5.75 18.57 -6.76
N THR A 151 5.42 17.83 -7.81
CA THR A 151 4.67 18.32 -8.97
C THR A 151 3.64 17.29 -9.37
N GLN A 152 2.67 17.66 -10.20
CA GLN A 152 1.70 16.69 -10.75
C GLN A 152 2.38 15.53 -11.52
N LEU A 153 3.61 15.73 -12.01
CA LEU A 153 4.37 14.72 -12.74
C LEU A 153 5.17 13.79 -11.80
N THR A 154 5.82 14.34 -10.78
CA THR A 154 6.75 13.61 -9.89
C THR A 154 6.06 12.92 -8.73
N GLU A 155 5.00 13.55 -8.19
CA GLU A 155 4.22 13.07 -7.05
C GLU A 155 3.73 11.62 -7.22
N PRO A 156 3.13 11.21 -8.36
CA PRO A 156 2.60 9.85 -8.49
C PRO A 156 3.68 8.77 -8.34
N PHE A 157 4.91 9.04 -8.79
CA PHE A 157 6.01 8.07 -8.73
C PHE A 157 6.50 7.83 -7.30
N ALA A 158 6.64 8.90 -6.52
CA ALA A 158 7.11 8.84 -5.15
C ALA A 158 6.05 8.27 -4.21
N SER A 159 4.79 8.70 -4.33
CA SER A 159 3.69 8.18 -3.52
C SER A 159 3.39 6.70 -3.82
N MET A 160 3.54 6.27 -5.07
CA MET A 160 3.45 4.84 -5.42
C MET A 160 4.59 4.02 -4.81
N LEU A 161 5.83 4.53 -4.85
CA LEU A 161 6.95 3.83 -4.23
C LEU A 161 6.77 3.73 -2.71
N ALA A 162 6.35 4.81 -2.05
CA ALA A 162 6.06 4.80 -0.61
C ALA A 162 4.99 3.75 -0.26
N ALA A 163 3.89 3.70 -1.02
CA ALA A 163 2.85 2.71 -0.81
C ALA A 163 3.36 1.27 -0.99
N TRP A 164 4.19 1.00 -2.00
CA TRP A 164 4.76 -0.35 -2.21
C TRP A 164 5.68 -0.78 -1.06
N LEU A 165 6.51 0.14 -0.58
CA LEU A 165 7.42 -0.09 0.53
C LEU A 165 6.66 -0.40 1.83
N GLU A 166 5.64 0.38 2.15
CA GLU A 166 4.83 0.14 3.35
C GLU A 166 3.99 -1.14 3.24
N ALA A 167 3.43 -1.42 2.05
CA ALA A 167 2.58 -2.59 1.79
C ALA A 167 3.31 -3.94 1.88
N CYS A 168 4.58 -4.00 1.48
CA CYS A 168 5.28 -5.27 1.32
C CYS A 168 6.62 -5.37 2.06
N PHE A 169 7.22 -4.26 2.52
CA PHE A 169 8.58 -4.25 3.07
C PHE A 169 8.65 -3.93 4.56
N LYS A 170 7.53 -4.05 5.30
CA LYS A 170 7.46 -3.88 6.77
C LYS A 170 8.21 -2.64 7.26
N THR A 171 8.11 -1.55 6.49
CA THR A 171 8.79 -0.30 6.81
C THR A 171 7.78 0.80 6.95
N GLN A 172 8.05 1.74 7.86
CA GLN A 172 7.37 3.02 7.83
C GLN A 172 8.11 3.93 6.86
N VAL A 173 7.42 4.57 5.92
CA VAL A 173 8.06 5.47 4.96
C VAL A 173 7.80 6.91 5.35
N GLN A 174 8.87 7.69 5.32
CA GLN A 174 8.81 9.13 5.43
C GLN A 174 9.33 9.73 4.12
N VAL A 175 8.48 10.51 3.45
CA VAL A 175 8.83 11.14 2.18
C VAL A 175 9.22 12.60 2.41
N ILE A 176 10.36 13.02 1.85
CA ILE A 176 10.80 14.41 1.80
C ILE A 176 10.86 14.84 0.34
N TYR A 177 9.95 15.74 -0.04
CA TYR A 177 9.98 16.42 -1.34
C TYR A 177 10.91 17.63 -1.26
N GLN A 178 11.74 17.82 -2.28
CA GLN A 178 12.61 19.00 -2.38
C GLN A 178 11.83 20.25 -2.79
N GLU A 179 11.12 20.86 -1.82
CA GLU A 179 10.42 22.13 -2.00
C GLU A 179 11.38 23.34 -1.84
N GLY A 180 11.19 24.35 -2.70
CA GLY A 180 11.95 25.60 -2.64
C GLY A 180 13.45 25.47 -2.98
N PHE A 181 14.23 26.51 -2.67
CA PHE A 181 15.70 26.49 -2.75
C PHE A 181 16.27 25.79 -1.51
N TYR A 182 16.24 24.45 -1.49
CA TYR A 182 16.93 23.58 -0.51
C TYR A 182 16.41 23.50 0.93
N GLU A 183 15.14 23.82 1.22
CA GLU A 183 14.66 23.89 2.62
C GLU A 183 14.13 22.57 3.22
N ALA A 184 13.94 21.50 2.43
CA ALA A 184 13.21 20.33 2.93
C ALA A 184 14.07 19.24 3.60
N TYR A 185 15.27 18.93 3.08
CA TYR A 185 16.18 17.97 3.71
C TYR A 185 17.19 18.71 4.59
N GLN A 186 17.37 18.25 5.83
CA GLN A 186 18.34 18.82 6.77
C GLN A 186 19.44 17.81 7.06
N ALA A 187 20.69 18.29 7.13
CA ALA A 187 21.84 17.47 7.51
C ALA A 187 21.57 16.64 8.78
N GLY A 188 21.94 15.36 8.74
CA GLY A 188 21.73 14.39 9.82
C GLY A 188 20.33 13.76 9.87
N ALA A 189 19.38 14.14 9.01
CA ALA A 189 18.03 13.58 9.04
C ALA A 189 18.00 12.05 8.85
N PHE A 190 18.96 11.49 8.11
CA PHE A 190 19.05 10.04 7.88
C PHE A 190 19.28 9.19 9.14
N GLN A 191 19.79 9.76 10.24
CA GLN A 191 20.26 8.99 11.40
C GLN A 191 19.18 8.08 12.01
N GLY A 192 17.92 8.56 11.99
CA GLY A 192 16.76 7.84 12.52
C GLY A 192 16.16 6.76 11.62
N PHE A 193 16.77 6.50 10.46
CA PHE A 193 16.26 5.59 9.43
C PHE A 193 17.22 4.44 9.17
N ASP A 194 16.69 3.30 8.73
CA ASP A 194 17.45 2.10 8.40
C ASP A 194 17.77 2.04 6.91
N VAL A 195 16.83 2.52 6.10
CA VAL A 195 16.94 2.60 4.63
C VAL A 195 16.77 4.06 4.20
N ILE A 196 17.67 4.52 3.34
CA ILE A 196 17.67 5.85 2.74
C ILE A 196 17.50 5.66 1.24
N ILE A 197 16.41 6.16 0.69
CA ILE A 197 16.13 6.12 -0.75
C ILE A 197 16.23 7.54 -1.29
N TYR A 198 17.10 7.76 -2.26
CA TYR A 198 17.06 8.94 -3.09
C TYR A 198 16.40 8.59 -4.43
N TYR A 199 15.19 9.11 -4.67
CA TYR A 199 14.47 8.90 -5.91
C TYR A 199 14.49 10.16 -6.77
N ALA A 200 15.44 10.21 -7.70
CA ALA A 200 15.62 11.32 -8.62
C ALA A 200 14.57 11.28 -9.74
N THR A 201 13.37 11.80 -9.50
CA THR A 201 12.26 11.81 -10.47
C THR A 201 12.28 12.98 -11.45
N ASP A 202 13.05 14.04 -11.16
CA ASP A 202 13.24 15.21 -12.03
C ASP A 202 14.71 15.32 -12.46
N PHE A 203 14.95 15.24 -13.78
CA PHE A 203 16.28 15.38 -14.38
C PHE A 203 16.92 16.77 -14.17
N THR A 204 16.12 17.81 -13.96
CA THR A 204 16.61 19.19 -13.82
C THR A 204 17.01 19.55 -12.39
N GLN A 205 16.42 18.89 -11.40
CA GLN A 205 16.68 19.15 -9.98
C GLN A 205 17.60 18.09 -9.37
N GLY A 206 18.86 18.45 -9.13
CA GLY A 206 19.83 17.55 -8.48
C GLY A 206 19.50 17.22 -7.02
N PRO A 207 20.25 16.30 -6.39
CA PRO A 207 20.09 15.97 -4.98
C PRO A 207 20.42 17.16 -4.07
N PRO A 208 19.83 17.24 -2.86
CA PRO A 208 20.23 18.22 -1.85
C PRO A 208 21.72 18.01 -1.49
N PRO A 209 22.53 19.08 -1.41
CA PRO A 209 23.94 18.95 -1.01
C PRO A 209 24.13 18.23 0.33
N ASP A 210 23.32 18.55 1.33
CA ASP A 210 23.37 17.91 2.65
C ASP A 210 23.05 16.41 2.59
N LEU A 211 22.12 16.00 1.72
CA LEU A 211 21.82 14.59 1.51
C LEU A 211 23.01 13.85 0.89
N VAL A 212 23.70 14.48 -0.07
CA VAL A 212 24.91 13.90 -0.69
C VAL A 212 25.98 13.67 0.38
N VAL A 213 26.25 14.67 1.22
CA VAL A 213 27.22 14.53 2.32
C VAL A 213 26.80 13.40 3.26
N ASP A 214 25.53 13.35 3.67
CA ASP A 214 25.04 12.33 4.59
C ASP A 214 25.11 10.90 4.02
N ILE A 215 24.77 10.72 2.74
CA ILE A 215 24.79 9.40 2.07
C ILE A 215 26.21 8.87 1.83
N PHE A 216 27.18 9.76 1.59
CA PHE A 216 28.54 9.34 1.20
C PHE A 216 29.58 9.50 2.31
N GLU A 217 29.37 10.41 3.25
CA GLU A 217 30.33 10.77 4.30
C GLU A 217 29.74 10.67 5.72
N GLY A 218 28.42 10.48 5.84
CA GLY A 218 27.72 10.44 7.13
C GLY A 218 28.22 9.34 8.06
N GLU A 219 28.38 9.66 9.34
CA GLU A 219 28.80 8.68 10.33
C GLU A 219 27.78 7.53 10.45
N GLY A 220 28.25 6.30 10.29
CA GLY A 220 27.42 5.10 10.38
C GLY A 220 26.57 4.79 9.14
N ILE A 221 26.72 5.54 8.04
CA ILE A 221 25.92 5.32 6.83
C ILE A 221 26.10 3.92 6.22
N THR A 222 27.28 3.32 6.37
CA THR A 222 27.58 1.96 5.87
C THR A 222 26.79 0.86 6.57
N LYS A 223 26.26 1.14 7.76
CA LYS A 223 25.37 0.23 8.51
C LYS A 223 23.90 0.39 8.11
N LYS A 224 23.60 1.37 7.26
CA LYS A 224 22.28 1.61 6.67
C LYS A 224 22.25 1.03 5.26
N LYS A 225 21.09 1.09 4.61
CA LYS A 225 20.94 0.75 3.19
C LYS A 225 20.61 2.02 2.41
N VAL A 226 21.46 2.36 1.44
CA VAL A 226 21.24 3.49 0.53
C VAL A 226 20.77 2.95 -0.80
N VAL A 227 19.61 3.40 -1.28
CA VAL A 227 19.07 3.07 -2.60
C VAL A 227 18.99 4.34 -3.44
N TRP A 228 19.80 4.41 -4.49
CA TRP A 228 19.80 5.52 -5.45
C TRP A 228 19.02 5.13 -6.70
N ILE A 229 17.97 5.86 -7.02
CA ILE A 229 17.06 5.53 -8.12
C ILE A 229 17.02 6.67 -9.14
N GLY A 230 17.25 6.33 -10.41
CA GLY A 230 17.14 7.25 -11.54
C GLY A 230 18.34 8.17 -11.72
N TYR A 231 18.08 9.45 -11.96
CA TYR A 231 19.07 10.44 -12.39
C TYR A 231 20.11 10.84 -11.32
N HIS A 232 21.00 11.76 -11.72
CA HIS A 232 21.97 12.51 -10.88
C HIS A 232 23.15 11.73 -10.34
N LEU A 233 23.30 10.46 -10.68
CA LEU A 233 24.53 9.72 -10.35
C LEU A 233 25.77 10.38 -11.01
N ASP A 234 25.57 11.06 -12.15
CA ASP A 234 26.57 11.88 -12.84
C ASP A 234 27.07 13.07 -12.00
N LYS A 235 26.25 13.58 -11.07
CA LYS A 235 26.60 14.70 -10.17
C LYS A 235 27.40 14.25 -8.95
N VAL A 236 27.42 12.96 -8.65
CA VAL A 236 28.10 12.36 -7.49
C VAL A 236 29.20 11.36 -7.89
N GLN A 237 29.67 11.42 -9.15
CA GLN A 237 30.73 10.54 -9.68
C GLN A 237 31.97 10.48 -8.79
N GLY A 238 32.31 11.60 -8.14
CA GLY A 238 33.42 11.70 -7.21
C GLY A 238 33.34 10.72 -6.05
N TYR A 239 32.15 10.22 -5.68
CA TYR A 239 31.95 9.28 -4.58
C TYR A 239 31.83 7.81 -5.01
N LEU A 240 31.59 7.52 -6.29
CA LEU A 240 31.34 6.14 -6.75
C LEU A 240 32.53 5.20 -6.53
N HIS A 241 33.75 5.73 -6.46
CA HIS A 241 34.95 4.96 -6.11
C HIS A 241 34.90 4.37 -4.70
N LEU A 242 34.10 4.93 -3.79
CA LEU A 242 33.84 4.38 -2.46
C LEU A 242 33.07 3.05 -2.51
N TYR A 243 32.48 2.72 -3.66
CA TYR A 243 31.68 1.52 -3.87
C TYR A 243 32.22 0.65 -5.00
N GLY A 244 33.44 0.91 -5.49
CA GLY A 244 34.01 0.17 -6.61
C GLY A 244 33.25 0.40 -7.93
N LEU A 245 32.57 1.54 -8.07
CA LEU A 245 31.76 1.89 -9.23
C LEU A 245 32.37 3.08 -9.99
N LYS A 246 32.06 3.17 -11.28
CA LYS A 246 32.14 4.38 -12.09
C LYS A 246 30.81 4.63 -12.77
N TYR A 247 30.52 5.90 -13.04
CA TYR A 247 29.37 6.26 -13.85
C TYR A 247 29.61 5.80 -15.29
N GLY A 248 28.60 5.17 -15.89
CA GLY A 248 28.61 4.80 -17.30
C GLY A 248 28.03 5.94 -18.12
N GLU A 249 26.78 5.78 -18.54
CA GLU A 249 26.09 6.74 -19.40
C GLU A 249 24.58 6.78 -19.14
N LEU A 250 23.96 7.91 -19.51
CA LEU A 250 22.52 8.00 -19.68
C LEU A 250 22.21 7.70 -21.15
N ARG A 251 21.46 6.64 -21.41
CA ARG A 251 20.90 6.34 -22.73
C ARG A 251 19.40 6.59 -22.72
N SER A 252 18.93 7.24 -23.77
CA SER A 252 17.50 7.38 -24.06
C SER A 252 17.18 6.56 -25.31
N ALA A 253 16.44 5.48 -25.16
CA ALA A 253 16.05 4.59 -26.26
C ALA A 253 14.52 4.45 -26.30
N SER A 254 13.93 4.54 -27.50
CA SER A 254 12.50 4.27 -27.69
C SER A 254 12.18 2.78 -27.83
N ASP A 255 13.20 1.96 -28.05
CA ASP A 255 13.03 0.55 -28.38
C ASP A 255 12.79 -0.28 -27.11
N LEU A 256 11.88 -1.26 -27.24
CA LEU A 256 11.67 -2.27 -26.22
C LEU A 256 12.96 -3.06 -26.02
N THR A 257 13.45 -3.10 -24.79
CA THR A 257 14.68 -3.82 -24.46
C THR A 257 14.42 -4.74 -23.27
N PRO A 258 14.88 -6.00 -23.31
CA PRO A 258 14.84 -6.84 -22.14
C PRO A 258 15.81 -6.30 -21.08
N LEU A 259 15.35 -6.24 -19.84
CA LEU A 259 16.21 -6.17 -18.68
C LEU A 259 16.54 -7.60 -18.27
N HIS A 260 17.80 -7.98 -18.41
CA HIS A 260 18.29 -9.29 -17.99
C HIS A 260 18.61 -9.25 -16.51
N TYR A 261 17.83 -9.98 -15.69
CA TYR A 261 18.11 -10.16 -14.27
C TYR A 261 19.16 -11.25 -14.09
N VAL A 262 20.34 -10.86 -13.61
CA VAL A 262 21.51 -11.74 -13.54
C VAL A 262 21.33 -12.82 -12.49
N ASP A 263 20.80 -12.47 -11.31
CA ASP A 263 20.67 -13.46 -10.23
C ASP A 263 19.61 -14.53 -10.54
N GLY A 264 18.58 -14.16 -11.29
CA GLY A 264 17.48 -15.05 -11.69
C GLY A 264 17.60 -15.66 -13.08
N GLU A 265 18.64 -15.31 -13.84
CA GLU A 265 18.83 -15.69 -15.25
C GLU A 265 17.56 -15.50 -16.12
N THR A 266 16.81 -14.42 -15.86
CA THR A 266 15.49 -14.19 -16.48
C THR A 266 15.39 -12.80 -17.06
N ASP A 267 14.79 -12.70 -18.25
CA ASP A 267 14.57 -11.43 -18.94
C ASP A 267 13.17 -10.88 -18.64
N TYR A 268 13.12 -9.59 -18.28
CA TYR A 268 11.90 -8.85 -17.99
C TYR A 268 11.72 -7.69 -18.96
N MET A 269 10.47 -7.35 -19.26
CA MET A 269 10.18 -6.23 -20.14
C MET A 269 10.49 -4.89 -19.45
N LEU A 270 11.37 -4.08 -20.04
CA LEU A 270 11.69 -2.72 -19.61
C LEU A 270 11.14 -1.70 -20.62
N LEU A 271 10.22 -0.86 -20.16
CA LEU A 271 9.59 0.19 -20.98
C LEU A 271 10.18 1.58 -20.76
N ASN A 272 11.04 1.76 -19.75
CA ASN A 272 11.70 3.03 -19.50
C ASN A 272 12.63 3.38 -20.66
N ALA A 273 12.41 4.57 -21.23
CA ALA A 273 13.25 5.09 -22.31
C ALA A 273 14.64 5.49 -21.79
N ASP A 274 14.67 6.19 -20.66
CA ASP A 274 15.89 6.61 -20.00
C ASP A 274 16.43 5.49 -19.12
N ARG A 275 17.72 5.19 -19.32
CA ARG A 275 18.47 4.14 -18.65
C ARG A 275 19.85 4.67 -18.32
N ILE A 276 20.19 4.69 -17.04
CA ILE A 276 21.49 5.10 -16.54
C ILE A 276 22.30 3.84 -16.21
N SER A 277 23.48 3.72 -16.80
CA SER A 277 24.38 2.62 -16.51
C SER A 277 25.49 3.01 -15.54
N VAL A 278 26.06 1.99 -14.91
CA VAL A 278 27.28 2.07 -14.12
C VAL A 278 28.27 1.00 -14.56
N GLU A 279 29.54 1.23 -14.30
CA GLU A 279 30.62 0.27 -14.54
C GLU A 279 31.19 -0.19 -13.19
N PRO A 280 30.99 -1.47 -12.81
CA PRO A 280 31.72 -2.08 -11.71
C PRO A 280 33.21 -2.16 -12.07
N VAL A 281 34.03 -1.39 -11.35
CA VAL A 281 35.49 -1.38 -11.52
C VAL A 281 36.22 -2.19 -10.45
N ASN A 282 35.53 -2.56 -9.38
CA ASN A 282 36.02 -3.51 -8.40
C ASN A 282 34.94 -4.59 -8.13
N PRO A 283 35.08 -5.81 -8.71
CA PRO A 283 34.10 -6.88 -8.54
C PRO A 283 34.07 -7.47 -7.12
N ASP A 284 35.07 -7.21 -6.28
CA ASP A 284 35.04 -7.61 -4.86
C ASP A 284 34.13 -6.72 -4.02
N LEU A 285 33.80 -5.52 -4.54
CA LEU A 285 32.94 -4.55 -3.88
C LEU A 285 31.55 -4.44 -4.51
N ALA A 286 31.47 -4.46 -5.85
CA ALA A 286 30.24 -4.22 -6.59
C ALA A 286 29.79 -5.44 -7.38
N ARG A 287 28.49 -5.77 -7.26
CA ARG A 287 27.82 -6.87 -7.96
C ARG A 287 26.81 -6.31 -8.96
N VAL A 288 26.85 -6.83 -10.18
CA VAL A 288 25.81 -6.56 -11.19
C VAL A 288 24.59 -7.40 -10.88
N ARG A 289 23.45 -6.74 -10.71
CA ARG A 289 22.16 -7.38 -10.44
C ARG A 289 21.36 -7.52 -11.72
N ALA A 290 21.34 -6.47 -12.55
CA ALA A 290 20.66 -6.52 -13.84
C ALA A 290 21.34 -5.67 -14.91
N THR A 291 21.15 -6.08 -16.16
CA THR A 291 21.65 -5.38 -17.33
C THR A 291 20.55 -5.05 -18.32
N ALA A 292 20.71 -3.95 -19.06
CA ALA A 292 19.94 -3.64 -20.25
C ALA A 292 20.88 -3.10 -21.32
N ASP A 293 20.66 -3.45 -22.59
CA ASP A 293 21.59 -3.12 -23.70
C ASP A 293 23.04 -3.59 -23.46
N GLY A 294 23.21 -4.68 -22.70
CA GLY A 294 24.52 -5.19 -22.30
C GLY A 294 25.26 -4.35 -21.26
N LEU A 295 24.60 -3.36 -20.64
CA LEU A 295 25.17 -2.48 -19.64
C LEU A 295 24.54 -2.71 -18.26
N PRO A 296 25.31 -2.71 -17.15
CA PRO A 296 24.76 -2.76 -15.80
C PRO A 296 23.89 -1.53 -15.49
N ILE A 297 22.63 -1.79 -15.16
CA ILE A 297 21.67 -0.74 -14.76
C ILE A 297 21.11 -0.96 -13.36
N ILE A 298 21.28 -2.15 -12.78
CA ILE A 298 21.06 -2.38 -11.35
C ILE A 298 22.32 -3.00 -10.77
N VAL A 299 22.85 -2.39 -9.71
CA VAL A 299 24.00 -2.89 -8.96
C VAL A 299 23.76 -2.78 -7.46
N SER A 300 24.43 -3.63 -6.71
CA SER A 300 24.61 -3.47 -5.26
C SER A 300 26.09 -3.49 -4.93
N ALA A 301 26.49 -2.78 -3.87
CA ALA A 301 27.89 -2.58 -3.56
C ALA A 301 28.17 -2.44 -2.07
N ARG A 302 29.35 -2.91 -1.68
CA ARG A 302 29.97 -2.71 -0.36
C ARG A 302 30.82 -1.46 -0.38
N HIS A 303 30.97 -0.85 0.80
CA HIS A 303 31.84 0.31 0.95
C HIS A 303 33.32 -0.10 1.01
N THR A 304 34.20 0.63 0.32
CA THR A 304 35.64 0.35 0.20
C THR A 304 36.34 0.30 1.55
N TYR A 305 35.98 1.18 2.49
CA TYR A 305 36.64 1.27 3.79
C TYR A 305 35.97 0.44 4.90
N TYR A 306 34.74 -0.04 4.67
CA TYR A 306 33.97 -0.83 5.63
C TYR A 306 33.26 -2.01 4.94
N PRO A 307 33.99 -2.87 4.20
CA PRO A 307 33.38 -3.96 3.43
C PRO A 307 32.71 -5.02 4.32
N GLU A 308 33.06 -5.08 5.60
CA GLU A 308 32.47 -5.97 6.60
C GLU A 308 31.02 -5.65 6.94
N ASP A 309 30.55 -4.42 6.70
CA ASP A 309 29.15 -4.02 6.89
C ASP A 309 28.22 -4.60 5.80
N GLY A 310 28.79 -5.26 4.79
CA GLY A 310 28.06 -5.89 3.68
C GLY A 310 27.65 -4.89 2.59
N GLU A 311 26.68 -5.29 1.76
CA GLU A 311 26.17 -4.42 0.69
C GLU A 311 25.27 -3.33 1.28
N CYS A 312 25.70 -2.08 1.14
CA CYS A 312 25.07 -0.91 1.74
C CYS A 312 24.66 0.16 0.71
N PHE A 313 25.11 0.07 -0.54
CA PHE A 313 24.71 0.96 -1.62
C PHE A 313 24.10 0.19 -2.78
N TYR A 314 22.92 0.60 -3.21
CA TYR A 314 22.15 0.01 -4.31
C TYR A 314 21.87 1.11 -5.30
N PHE A 315 22.05 0.82 -6.59
CA PHE A 315 21.72 1.75 -7.66
C PHE A 315 20.77 1.11 -8.66
N VAL A 316 19.73 1.85 -9.03
CA VAL A 316 18.69 1.46 -9.98
C VAL A 316 18.59 2.54 -11.05
N GLY A 317 19.09 2.23 -12.24
CA GLY A 317 19.27 3.14 -13.36
C GLY A 317 18.03 3.45 -14.18
N PHE A 318 16.83 3.21 -13.66
CA PHE A 318 15.56 3.57 -14.30
C PHE A 318 14.55 3.96 -13.23
N HIS A 319 13.37 4.46 -13.63
CA HIS A 319 12.29 4.81 -12.72
C HIS A 319 11.36 3.59 -12.53
N PRO A 320 11.46 2.83 -11.42
CA PRO A 320 10.77 1.56 -11.26
C PRO A 320 9.27 1.69 -11.05
N THR A 321 8.78 2.90 -10.76
CA THR A 321 7.36 3.24 -10.65
C THR A 321 6.83 3.96 -11.89
N ALA A 322 7.61 4.09 -12.96
CA ALA A 322 7.17 4.66 -14.23
C ALA A 322 7.10 3.60 -15.33
N TYR A 323 6.22 3.79 -16.31
CA TYR A 323 6.09 2.92 -17.49
C TYR A 323 5.93 1.43 -17.13
N LEU A 324 5.07 1.14 -16.16
CA LEU A 324 4.88 -0.21 -15.65
C LEU A 324 4.29 -1.14 -16.70
N ALA A 325 4.82 -2.36 -16.74
CA ALA A 325 4.29 -3.48 -17.49
C ALA A 325 3.90 -4.61 -16.54
N PRO A 326 2.82 -5.35 -16.78
CA PRO A 326 2.57 -6.61 -16.09
C PRO A 326 3.79 -7.52 -16.21
N PHE A 327 4.28 -8.04 -15.08
CA PHE A 327 5.47 -8.90 -15.02
C PHE A 327 6.74 -8.28 -15.64
N GLY A 328 6.88 -6.95 -15.57
CA GLY A 328 8.01 -6.19 -16.11
C GLY A 328 9.19 -6.01 -15.15
N ALA A 329 10.11 -5.15 -15.55
CA ALA A 329 11.36 -4.82 -14.85
C ALA A 329 11.19 -4.32 -13.41
N HIS A 330 10.00 -3.82 -13.03
CA HIS A 330 9.72 -3.43 -11.64
C HIS A 330 9.80 -4.61 -10.67
N LEU A 331 9.58 -5.85 -11.13
CA LEU A 331 9.74 -7.04 -10.30
C LEU A 331 11.19 -7.25 -9.87
N VAL A 332 12.16 -6.99 -10.76
CA VAL A 332 13.59 -7.07 -10.44
C VAL A 332 13.97 -6.02 -9.41
N PHE A 333 13.42 -4.82 -9.53
CA PHE A 333 13.59 -3.77 -8.53
C PHE A 333 13.05 -4.21 -7.15
N LEU A 334 11.84 -4.77 -7.11
CA LEU A 334 11.23 -5.24 -5.86
C LEU A 334 12.05 -6.37 -5.22
N ASP A 335 12.57 -7.30 -6.02
CA ASP A 335 13.41 -8.42 -5.53
C ASP A 335 14.74 -7.92 -4.95
N VAL A 336 15.40 -6.95 -5.60
CA VAL A 336 16.61 -6.30 -5.07
C VAL A 336 16.32 -5.52 -3.78
N LEU A 337 15.13 -4.89 -3.67
CA LEU A 337 14.70 -4.28 -2.42
C LEU A 337 14.49 -5.32 -1.33
N SER A 338 13.96 -6.51 -1.63
CA SER A 338 13.75 -7.57 -0.64
C SER A 338 15.08 -7.93 0.02
N GLU A 339 16.17 -8.00 -0.73
CA GLU A 339 17.52 -8.14 -0.16
C GLU A 339 17.94 -6.94 0.70
N ALA A 340 17.72 -5.71 0.23
CA ALA A 340 18.08 -4.51 0.97
C ALA A 340 17.37 -4.44 2.34
N TYR A 341 16.08 -4.79 2.38
CA TYR A 341 15.31 -4.87 3.62
C TYR A 341 15.53 -6.17 4.42
N GLY A 342 16.21 -7.17 3.85
CA GLY A 342 16.39 -8.48 4.47
C GLY A 342 15.08 -9.26 4.62
N ILE A 343 14.17 -9.12 3.65
CA ILE A 343 12.85 -9.74 3.64
C ILE A 343 12.83 -10.90 2.65
N GLU A 344 12.36 -12.04 3.12
CA GLU A 344 12.02 -13.18 2.28
C GLU A 344 10.50 -13.30 2.19
N HIS A 345 9.98 -13.28 0.97
CA HIS A 345 8.58 -13.53 0.72
C HIS A 345 8.33 -15.03 0.52
N PRO A 346 7.11 -15.51 0.76
CA PRO A 346 6.76 -16.89 0.43
C PRO A 346 6.98 -17.15 -1.06
N ARG A 347 7.56 -18.31 -1.41
CA ARG A 347 7.57 -18.85 -2.77
C ARG A 347 6.51 -19.93 -2.86
N ALA A 348 5.28 -19.55 -3.20
CA ALA A 348 4.14 -20.45 -3.20
C ALA A 348 3.23 -20.26 -4.40
N ALA A 349 2.65 -21.36 -4.88
CA ALA A 349 1.54 -21.34 -5.81
C ALA A 349 0.21 -21.51 -5.06
N LEU A 350 -0.82 -20.80 -5.51
CA LEU A 350 -2.15 -20.84 -4.94
C LEU A 350 -3.16 -21.08 -6.07
N VAL A 351 -4.15 -21.92 -5.81
CA VAL A 351 -5.24 -22.19 -6.75
C VAL A 351 -6.58 -22.09 -6.03
N ARG A 352 -7.49 -21.32 -6.62
CA ARG A 352 -8.88 -21.21 -6.18
C ARG A 352 -9.82 -21.79 -7.22
N LEU A 353 -10.73 -22.67 -6.81
CA LEU A 353 -11.88 -23.07 -7.62
C LEU A 353 -12.99 -22.07 -7.37
N GLU A 354 -13.34 -21.30 -8.40
CA GLU A 354 -14.19 -20.12 -8.27
C GLU A 354 -15.65 -20.41 -8.62
N ASP A 355 -16.54 -19.50 -8.22
CA ASP A 355 -17.98 -19.51 -8.50
C ASP A 355 -18.68 -20.81 -8.08
N VAL A 356 -18.42 -21.28 -6.86
CA VAL A 356 -19.05 -22.49 -6.33
C VAL A 356 -20.38 -22.14 -5.66
N HIS A 357 -21.49 -22.51 -6.28
CA HIS A 357 -22.87 -22.30 -5.82
C HIS A 357 -23.76 -23.51 -6.11
N ALA A 358 -25.04 -23.46 -5.70
CA ALA A 358 -25.95 -24.60 -5.78
C ALA A 358 -26.22 -25.14 -7.21
N ARG A 359 -25.87 -24.38 -8.26
CA ARG A 359 -25.98 -24.85 -9.66
C ARG A 359 -24.64 -25.26 -10.29
N THR A 360 -23.52 -25.08 -9.61
CA THR A 360 -22.21 -25.59 -10.03
C THR A 360 -22.32 -27.09 -10.31
N ASN A 361 -21.67 -27.56 -11.39
CA ASN A 361 -21.73 -28.98 -11.70
C ASN A 361 -20.94 -29.78 -10.66
N GLY A 362 -21.65 -30.47 -9.76
CA GLY A 362 -21.01 -31.22 -8.67
C GLY A 362 -20.07 -32.33 -9.14
N GLY A 363 -20.28 -32.90 -10.33
CA GLY A 363 -19.36 -33.87 -10.92
C GLY A 363 -18.02 -33.22 -11.33
N SER A 364 -18.08 -32.07 -11.99
CA SER A 364 -16.90 -31.29 -12.37
C SER A 364 -16.13 -30.79 -11.16
N LEU A 365 -16.82 -30.24 -10.15
CA LEU A 365 -16.20 -29.78 -8.91
C LEU A 365 -15.46 -30.92 -8.19
N LEU A 366 -16.11 -32.07 -8.01
CA LEU A 366 -15.47 -33.22 -7.37
C LEU A 366 -14.32 -33.77 -8.20
N ALA A 367 -14.44 -33.81 -9.53
CA ALA A 367 -13.35 -34.25 -10.38
C ALA A 367 -12.12 -33.34 -10.28
N ALA A 368 -12.31 -32.02 -10.17
CA ALA A 368 -11.22 -31.07 -9.96
C ALA A 368 -10.59 -31.24 -8.57
N ALA A 369 -11.41 -31.31 -7.52
CA ALA A 369 -10.96 -31.51 -6.14
C ALA A 369 -10.19 -32.84 -5.96
N GLU A 370 -10.73 -33.95 -6.45
CA GLU A 370 -10.10 -35.28 -6.38
C GLU A 370 -8.79 -35.33 -7.18
N TYR A 371 -8.70 -34.60 -8.31
CA TYR A 371 -7.44 -34.46 -9.03
C TYR A 371 -6.39 -33.68 -8.24
N LEU A 372 -6.76 -32.51 -7.70
CA LEU A 372 -5.84 -31.66 -6.93
C LEU A 372 -5.32 -32.40 -5.68
N ASP A 373 -6.20 -33.10 -4.96
CA ASP A 373 -5.82 -33.95 -3.82
C ASP A 373 -4.86 -35.08 -4.21
N GLY A 374 -5.16 -35.77 -5.32
CA GLY A 374 -4.28 -36.82 -5.85
C GLY A 374 -2.88 -36.32 -6.25
N GLU A 375 -2.78 -35.04 -6.58
CA GLU A 375 -1.53 -34.33 -6.87
C GLU A 375 -0.89 -33.70 -5.62
N GLY A 376 -1.50 -33.81 -4.44
CA GLY A 376 -1.05 -33.15 -3.21
C GLY A 376 -1.10 -31.63 -3.29
N VAL A 377 -2.03 -31.08 -4.08
CA VAL A 377 -2.22 -29.64 -4.28
C VAL A 377 -3.38 -29.17 -3.39
N PRO A 378 -3.11 -28.46 -2.28
CA PRO A 378 -4.14 -27.77 -1.53
C PRO A 378 -4.77 -26.65 -2.39
N PHE A 379 -6.05 -26.36 -2.13
CA PHE A 379 -6.79 -25.36 -2.91
C PHE A 379 -7.86 -24.66 -2.06
N SER A 380 -8.33 -23.53 -2.57
CA SER A 380 -9.45 -22.79 -1.99
C SER A 380 -10.72 -22.96 -2.82
N LEU A 381 -11.89 -22.95 -2.18
CA LEU A 381 -13.20 -22.91 -2.84
C LEU A 381 -13.84 -21.54 -2.60
N ALA A 382 -14.09 -20.77 -3.67
CA ALA A 382 -14.86 -19.54 -3.60
C ALA A 382 -16.35 -19.90 -3.54
N LEU A 383 -16.88 -19.99 -2.32
CA LEU A 383 -18.24 -20.47 -2.06
C LEU A 383 -19.22 -19.30 -1.99
N ILE A 384 -20.29 -19.41 -2.76
CA ILE A 384 -21.45 -18.51 -2.74
C ILE A 384 -22.61 -19.26 -2.06
N PRO A 385 -22.97 -18.91 -0.81
CA PRO A 385 -23.94 -19.69 -0.03
C PRO A 385 -25.38 -19.64 -0.57
N ILE A 386 -25.74 -18.61 -1.33
CA ILE A 386 -27.10 -18.42 -1.83
C ILE A 386 -27.05 -18.25 -3.34
N TYR A 387 -27.60 -19.21 -4.08
CA TYR A 387 -27.85 -19.03 -5.50
C TYR A 387 -29.16 -18.26 -5.69
N SER A 388 -29.14 -17.24 -6.55
CA SER A 388 -30.33 -16.56 -7.07
C SER A 388 -30.19 -16.38 -8.57
N ASN A 389 -31.30 -16.58 -9.31
CA ASN A 389 -31.34 -16.27 -10.73
C ASN A 389 -31.78 -14.83 -11.03
N GLY A 390 -32.20 -14.06 -10.01
CA GLY A 390 -32.75 -12.72 -10.19
C GLY A 390 -34.22 -12.68 -10.66
N GLN A 391 -34.84 -13.84 -10.92
CA GLN A 391 -36.26 -13.96 -11.30
C GLN A 391 -37.10 -14.74 -10.27
N GLY A 392 -36.60 -14.85 -9.04
CA GLY A 392 -37.33 -15.41 -7.90
C GLY A 392 -37.02 -16.87 -7.56
N GLU A 393 -36.12 -17.53 -8.28
CA GLU A 393 -35.52 -18.78 -7.80
C GLU A 393 -34.38 -18.44 -6.84
N GLU A 394 -34.43 -19.00 -5.63
CA GLU A 394 -33.36 -18.91 -4.64
C GLU A 394 -33.09 -20.32 -4.10
N ILE A 395 -31.82 -20.72 -4.06
CA ILE A 395 -31.38 -21.99 -3.48
C ILE A 395 -30.31 -21.70 -2.44
N ARG A 396 -30.64 -21.96 -1.18
CA ARG A 396 -29.73 -21.77 -0.05
C ARG A 396 -28.91 -23.03 0.21
N LEU A 397 -27.64 -22.83 0.55
CA LEU A 397 -26.72 -23.87 0.97
C LEU A 397 -27.32 -24.74 2.08
N SER A 398 -27.94 -24.15 3.11
CA SER A 398 -28.56 -24.90 4.22
C SER A 398 -29.75 -25.78 3.81
N GLN A 399 -30.36 -25.52 2.66
CA GLN A 399 -31.54 -26.23 2.15
C GLN A 399 -31.18 -27.30 1.12
N ASP A 400 -30.12 -27.11 0.33
CA ASP A 400 -29.67 -28.11 -0.65
C ASP A 400 -28.68 -29.13 -0.06
N ARG A 401 -29.20 -30.29 0.33
CA ARG A 401 -28.38 -31.37 0.91
C ARG A 401 -27.34 -31.90 -0.08
N GLN A 402 -27.65 -31.99 -1.36
CA GLN A 402 -26.75 -32.56 -2.35
C GLN A 402 -25.57 -31.62 -2.60
N PHE A 403 -25.84 -30.33 -2.73
CA PHE A 403 -24.79 -29.32 -2.85
C PHE A 403 -23.90 -29.29 -1.60
N ARG A 404 -24.48 -29.29 -0.38
CA ARG A 404 -23.68 -29.37 0.86
C ARG A 404 -22.78 -30.59 0.92
N ILE A 405 -23.27 -31.77 0.52
CA ILE A 405 -22.46 -33.00 0.48
C ILE A 405 -21.31 -32.85 -0.52
N THR A 406 -21.57 -32.24 -1.68
CA THR A 406 -20.57 -32.01 -2.72
C THR A 406 -19.47 -31.09 -2.21
N VAL A 407 -19.81 -29.94 -1.62
CA VAL A 407 -18.85 -29.02 -1.00
C VAL A 407 -18.06 -29.70 0.11
N LYS A 408 -18.71 -30.43 1.02
CA LYS A 408 -18.02 -31.17 2.09
C LYS A 408 -17.04 -32.20 1.55
N ARG A 409 -17.37 -32.89 0.47
CA ARG A 409 -16.45 -33.84 -0.17
C ARG A 409 -15.24 -33.15 -0.81
N ALA A 410 -15.45 -32.00 -1.47
CA ALA A 410 -14.35 -31.21 -2.00
C ALA A 410 -13.42 -30.71 -0.89
N LEU A 411 -13.96 -30.22 0.23
CA LEU A 411 -13.18 -29.81 1.40
C LEU A 411 -12.37 -30.95 2.01
N LEU A 412 -12.95 -32.16 2.10
CA LEU A 412 -12.23 -33.35 2.56
C LEU A 412 -11.09 -33.79 1.62
N SER A 413 -11.02 -33.22 0.42
CA SER A 413 -9.96 -33.45 -0.57
C SER A 413 -8.88 -32.36 -0.49
N GLY A 414 -8.64 -31.78 0.70
CA GLY A 414 -7.60 -30.75 0.91
C GLY A 414 -8.02 -29.31 0.62
N GLY A 415 -9.33 -29.05 0.54
CA GLY A 415 -9.88 -27.73 0.26
C GLY A 415 -10.16 -26.90 1.52
N GLU A 416 -10.07 -25.58 1.40
CA GLU A 416 -10.57 -24.60 2.38
C GLU A 416 -11.62 -23.67 1.75
N LEU A 417 -12.38 -22.92 2.57
CA LEU A 417 -13.42 -22.02 2.08
C LEU A 417 -12.96 -20.56 2.06
N VAL A 418 -13.23 -19.92 0.93
CA VAL A 418 -13.22 -18.47 0.76
C VAL A 418 -14.67 -18.06 0.54
N LEU A 419 -15.17 -17.12 1.35
CA LEU A 419 -16.54 -16.65 1.19
C LEU A 419 -16.59 -15.62 0.05
N HIS A 420 -17.39 -15.91 -0.97
CA HIS A 420 -17.44 -15.14 -2.21
C HIS A 420 -18.74 -14.34 -2.35
N GLY A 421 -19.01 -13.45 -1.38
CA GLY A 421 -20.31 -12.81 -1.24
C GLY A 421 -21.37 -13.71 -0.63
N ALA A 422 -22.56 -13.16 -0.38
CA ALA A 422 -23.68 -13.94 0.11
C ALA A 422 -24.43 -14.61 -1.04
N SER A 423 -24.62 -13.89 -2.14
CA SER A 423 -25.22 -14.43 -3.37
C SER A 423 -24.51 -14.06 -4.66
N HIS A 424 -23.47 -13.24 -4.61
CA HIS A 424 -22.73 -12.80 -5.79
C HIS A 424 -23.66 -12.20 -6.87
N GLN A 425 -24.64 -11.42 -6.44
CA GLN A 425 -25.57 -10.69 -7.31
C GLN A 425 -26.30 -9.60 -6.52
N TYR A 426 -26.65 -8.52 -7.21
CA TYR A 426 -27.48 -7.43 -6.72
C TYR A 426 -28.87 -7.46 -7.37
N ASP A 427 -28.91 -7.48 -8.70
CA ASP A 427 -30.15 -7.53 -9.49
C ASP A 427 -30.10 -8.48 -10.70
N GLY A 428 -28.98 -9.20 -10.86
CA GLY A 428 -28.78 -10.22 -11.87
C GLY A 428 -28.77 -11.66 -11.33
N GLU A 429 -27.92 -12.48 -11.93
CA GLU A 429 -27.74 -13.90 -11.57
C GLU A 429 -26.42 -14.08 -10.81
N THR A 430 -26.46 -14.95 -9.78
CA THR A 430 -25.28 -15.38 -9.03
C THR A 430 -24.11 -15.76 -9.93
N ALA A 431 -22.90 -15.35 -9.56
CA ALA A 431 -21.63 -15.56 -10.27
C ALA A 431 -21.49 -14.79 -11.61
N ILE A 432 -22.56 -14.18 -12.12
CA ILE A 432 -22.51 -13.32 -13.31
C ILE A 432 -22.46 -11.85 -12.90
N ASP A 433 -23.34 -11.46 -11.97
CA ASP A 433 -23.50 -10.09 -11.50
C ASP A 433 -22.54 -9.71 -10.36
N TYR A 434 -22.46 -8.43 -10.04
CA TYR A 434 -21.80 -7.90 -8.85
C TYR A 434 -22.75 -7.92 -7.65
N GLU A 435 -22.25 -8.08 -6.43
CA GLU A 435 -23.09 -7.97 -5.23
C GLU A 435 -23.07 -6.56 -4.60
N PHE A 436 -21.91 -5.88 -4.65
CA PHE A 436 -21.69 -4.61 -3.97
C PHE A 436 -21.46 -3.44 -4.92
N TRP A 437 -21.73 -3.65 -6.21
CA TRP A 437 -21.52 -2.66 -7.26
C TRP A 437 -22.64 -2.73 -8.30
N ASP A 438 -23.15 -1.57 -8.70
CA ASP A 438 -24.14 -1.45 -9.77
C ASP A 438 -23.38 -1.05 -11.03
N GLU A 439 -23.21 -2.01 -11.95
CA GLU A 439 -22.49 -1.78 -13.20
C GLU A 439 -23.19 -0.73 -14.07
N ALA A 440 -24.53 -0.72 -14.11
CA ALA A 440 -25.29 0.21 -14.93
C ALA A 440 -25.14 1.66 -14.45
N ARG A 441 -25.06 1.88 -13.13
CA ARG A 441 -24.85 3.19 -12.52
C ARG A 441 -23.38 3.55 -12.33
N MET A 442 -22.47 2.58 -12.47
CA MET A 442 -21.05 2.73 -12.15
C MET A 442 -20.85 3.29 -10.73
N ALA A 443 -21.59 2.74 -9.76
CA ALA A 443 -21.56 3.17 -8.38
C ALA A 443 -21.70 1.97 -7.42
N PRO A 444 -21.20 2.07 -6.17
CA PRO A 444 -21.44 1.03 -5.18
C PRO A 444 -22.93 0.85 -4.87
N VAL A 445 -23.31 -0.39 -4.56
CA VAL A 445 -24.64 -0.71 -4.03
C VAL A 445 -24.62 -0.52 -2.52
N GLY A 446 -25.48 0.36 -2.02
CA GLY A 446 -25.60 0.61 -0.59
C GLY A 446 -24.31 1.19 0.00
N GLY A 447 -23.92 0.67 1.17
CA GLY A 447 -22.74 1.09 1.91
C GLY A 447 -22.52 0.14 3.08
N ARG A 448 -22.06 0.67 4.22
CA ARG A 448 -21.75 -0.12 5.43
C ARG A 448 -22.86 -1.10 5.85
N GLU A 449 -24.09 -0.60 6.03
CA GLU A 449 -25.24 -1.41 6.51
C GLU A 449 -25.59 -2.53 5.53
N TYR A 450 -25.60 -2.24 4.22
CA TYR A 450 -25.83 -3.25 3.19
C TYR A 450 -24.74 -4.33 3.24
N ALA A 451 -23.46 -3.95 3.32
CA ALA A 451 -22.36 -4.91 3.43
C ALA A 451 -22.47 -5.78 4.70
N GLU A 452 -22.81 -5.20 5.84
CA GLU A 452 -23.03 -5.92 7.11
C GLU A 452 -24.20 -6.92 7.01
N ASP A 453 -25.31 -6.54 6.40
CA ASP A 453 -26.48 -7.40 6.21
C ASP A 453 -26.15 -8.61 5.31
N ARG A 454 -25.49 -8.35 4.18
CA ARG A 454 -25.08 -9.40 3.24
C ARG A 454 -24.09 -10.36 3.89
N LEU A 455 -23.08 -9.84 4.57
CA LEU A 455 -22.12 -10.66 5.29
C LEU A 455 -22.78 -11.50 6.39
N THR A 456 -23.69 -10.91 7.16
CA THR A 456 -24.44 -11.61 8.21
C THR A 456 -25.22 -12.79 7.62
N LEU A 457 -25.96 -12.55 6.54
CA LEU A 457 -26.72 -13.58 5.84
C LEU A 457 -25.82 -14.74 5.37
N ALA A 458 -24.67 -14.42 4.77
CA ALA A 458 -23.71 -15.44 4.33
C ALA A 458 -23.16 -16.28 5.49
N MET A 459 -22.80 -15.63 6.60
CA MET A 459 -22.26 -16.29 7.78
C MET A 459 -23.29 -17.18 8.47
N GLU A 460 -24.56 -16.77 8.52
CA GLU A 460 -25.66 -17.59 9.03
C GLU A 460 -25.87 -18.87 8.19
N GLU A 461 -25.81 -18.77 6.86
CA GLU A 461 -25.93 -19.93 5.98
C GLU A 461 -24.75 -20.91 6.14
N LEU A 462 -23.53 -20.41 6.33
CA LEU A 462 -22.36 -21.24 6.62
C LEU A 462 -22.45 -21.94 7.98
N GLU A 463 -22.95 -21.24 9.01
CA GLU A 463 -23.19 -21.79 10.35
C GLU A 463 -24.25 -22.89 10.30
N ALA A 464 -25.42 -22.61 9.70
CA ALA A 464 -26.52 -23.57 9.55
C ALA A 464 -26.13 -24.82 8.74
N SER A 465 -25.16 -24.68 7.83
CA SER A 465 -24.63 -25.77 7.01
C SER A 465 -23.50 -26.57 7.69
N GLY A 466 -22.99 -26.07 8.81
CA GLY A 466 -21.83 -26.63 9.53
C GLY A 466 -20.52 -26.53 8.73
N LEU A 467 -20.38 -25.47 7.93
CA LEU A 467 -19.23 -25.23 7.04
C LEU A 467 -18.34 -24.07 7.49
N LYS A 468 -18.82 -23.22 8.41
CA LYS A 468 -18.04 -22.11 8.97
C LYS A 468 -16.64 -22.46 9.48
N PRO A 469 -16.37 -23.62 10.11
CA PRO A 469 -15.01 -23.95 10.55
C PRO A 469 -13.95 -24.07 9.43
N TYR A 470 -14.37 -24.17 8.17
CA TYR A 470 -13.48 -24.23 7.01
C TYR A 470 -13.23 -22.86 6.37
N LEU A 471 -13.90 -21.81 6.83
CA LEU A 471 -13.81 -20.45 6.29
C LEU A 471 -12.51 -19.79 6.73
N VAL A 472 -11.68 -19.39 5.77
CA VAL A 472 -10.36 -18.79 6.02
C VAL A 472 -10.22 -17.37 5.50
N ALA A 473 -11.03 -16.97 4.51
CA ALA A 473 -10.87 -15.71 3.81
C ALA A 473 -12.17 -15.21 3.18
N TRP A 474 -12.12 -13.97 2.72
CA TRP A 474 -13.16 -13.34 1.91
C TRP A 474 -12.65 -13.04 0.50
N GLU A 475 -13.56 -13.06 -0.46
CA GLU A 475 -13.34 -12.60 -1.82
C GLU A 475 -14.57 -11.78 -2.26
N THR A 476 -14.37 -10.52 -2.62
CA THR A 476 -15.48 -9.66 -3.02
C THR A 476 -15.94 -10.07 -4.43
N PRO A 477 -17.25 -10.28 -4.65
CA PRO A 477 -17.81 -10.50 -5.98
C PRO A 477 -17.26 -9.50 -7.02
N HIS A 478 -16.54 -10.02 -8.01
CA HIS A 478 -15.82 -9.25 -9.05
C HIS A 478 -14.90 -8.13 -8.51
N TYR A 479 -14.34 -8.29 -7.30
CA TYR A 479 -13.39 -7.39 -6.65
C TYR A 479 -13.86 -5.93 -6.59
N ARG A 480 -15.17 -5.72 -6.36
CA ARG A 480 -15.74 -4.36 -6.41
C ARG A 480 -16.81 -4.11 -5.35
N ALA A 481 -16.50 -3.15 -4.47
CA ALA A 481 -17.40 -2.61 -3.45
C ALA A 481 -17.05 -1.14 -3.13
N SER A 482 -17.81 -0.51 -2.23
CA SER A 482 -17.44 0.81 -1.68
C SER A 482 -16.30 0.70 -0.66
N THR A 483 -15.62 1.82 -0.37
CA THR A 483 -14.61 1.88 0.71
C THR A 483 -15.19 1.46 2.06
N GLU A 484 -16.43 1.85 2.36
CA GLU A 484 -17.12 1.51 3.60
C GLU A 484 -17.46 0.01 3.68
N ALA A 485 -17.76 -0.62 2.54
CA ALA A 485 -17.98 -2.06 2.47
C ALA A 485 -16.68 -2.84 2.65
N TYR A 486 -15.58 -2.41 2.03
CA TYR A 486 -14.26 -3.01 2.26
C TYR A 486 -13.84 -2.93 3.73
N ALA A 487 -14.08 -1.81 4.41
CA ALA A 487 -13.84 -1.69 5.84
C ALA A 487 -14.65 -2.70 6.68
N ILE A 488 -15.83 -3.13 6.23
CA ILE A 488 -16.57 -4.24 6.85
C ILE A 488 -15.83 -5.55 6.62
N PHE A 489 -15.48 -5.87 5.37
CA PHE A 489 -14.83 -7.14 5.04
C PHE A 489 -13.51 -7.30 5.79
N GLU A 490 -12.65 -6.28 5.79
CA GLU A 490 -11.37 -6.27 6.51
C GLU A 490 -11.56 -6.42 8.04
N SER A 491 -12.66 -5.92 8.61
CA SER A 491 -12.93 -6.06 10.05
C SER A 491 -13.37 -7.48 10.47
N HIS A 492 -13.82 -8.29 9.51
CA HIS A 492 -14.31 -9.65 9.74
C HIS A 492 -13.34 -10.73 9.27
N PHE A 493 -12.49 -10.41 8.28
CA PHE A 493 -11.58 -11.34 7.65
C PHE A 493 -10.14 -10.83 7.72
N PRO A 494 -9.22 -11.58 8.35
CA PRO A 494 -7.81 -11.24 8.33
C PRO A 494 -7.16 -11.47 6.96
N LEU A 495 -7.82 -12.22 6.07
CA LEU A 495 -7.36 -12.52 4.72
C LEU A 495 -8.44 -12.18 3.69
N ILE A 496 -8.06 -11.36 2.72
CA ILE A 496 -8.87 -10.96 1.57
C ILE A 496 -8.19 -11.51 0.31
N TYR A 497 -8.79 -12.50 -0.35
CA TYR A 497 -8.16 -13.20 -1.47
C TYR A 497 -8.53 -12.55 -2.81
N GLU A 498 -8.03 -11.35 -3.05
CA GLU A 498 -8.21 -10.59 -4.29
C GLU A 498 -7.11 -9.54 -4.46
N ASP A 499 -7.04 -8.94 -5.65
CA ASP A 499 -6.11 -7.86 -5.91
C ASP A 499 -6.47 -6.58 -5.11
N PRO A 500 -5.50 -5.85 -4.54
CA PRO A 500 -5.77 -4.64 -3.76
C PRO A 500 -6.47 -3.53 -4.56
N HIS A 501 -7.41 -2.82 -3.94
CA HIS A 501 -8.30 -1.85 -4.61
C HIS A 501 -7.92 -0.36 -4.43
N TRP A 502 -6.90 -0.03 -3.63
CA TRP A 502 -6.53 1.36 -3.27
C TRP A 502 -5.72 2.15 -4.32
N GLY A 503 -5.58 1.61 -5.54
CA GLY A 503 -4.74 2.21 -6.58
C GLY A 503 -3.25 1.90 -6.37
N PHE A 504 -2.40 2.89 -6.64
CA PHE A 504 -0.92 2.77 -6.59
C PHE A 504 -0.34 1.56 -7.33
N ASN A 505 -1.07 0.98 -8.28
CA ASN A 505 -0.69 -0.25 -8.99
C ASN A 505 -0.27 -1.41 -8.05
N LEU A 506 -0.85 -1.51 -6.85
CA LEU A 506 -0.54 -2.56 -5.88
C LEU A 506 -0.79 -3.98 -6.44
N ARG A 507 -1.75 -4.13 -7.36
CA ARG A 507 -1.99 -5.38 -8.11
C ARG A 507 -0.78 -5.90 -8.92
N LEU A 508 0.23 -5.06 -9.16
CA LEU A 508 1.44 -5.44 -9.89
C LEU A 508 2.53 -5.98 -8.97
N LEU A 509 2.29 -6.00 -7.66
CA LEU A 509 3.17 -6.60 -6.67
C LEU A 509 2.97 -8.12 -6.66
N PRO A 510 4.04 -8.92 -6.62
CA PRO A 510 3.94 -10.38 -6.60
C PRO A 510 3.79 -10.94 -5.18
N TYR A 511 3.47 -10.09 -4.20
CA TYR A 511 3.44 -10.42 -2.78
C TYR A 511 2.05 -10.15 -2.19
N PRO A 512 1.73 -10.74 -1.02
CA PRO A 512 0.64 -10.23 -0.21
C PRO A 512 0.83 -8.74 0.09
N VAL A 513 -0.26 -7.99 0.08
CA VAL A 513 -0.31 -6.59 0.49
C VAL A 513 -0.95 -6.52 1.86
N GLU A 514 -0.21 -5.98 2.82
CA GLU A 514 -0.66 -5.88 4.19
C GLU A 514 -1.30 -4.50 4.44
N THR A 515 -2.50 -4.48 5.01
CA THR A 515 -3.13 -3.29 5.59
C THR A 515 -3.13 -3.36 7.11
N GLU A 516 -3.51 -2.28 7.78
CA GLU A 516 -3.66 -2.29 9.24
C GLU A 516 -4.64 -3.37 9.75
N SER A 517 -5.58 -3.83 8.92
CA SER A 517 -6.66 -4.73 9.32
C SER A 517 -6.59 -6.10 8.67
N ALA A 518 -6.07 -6.22 7.45
CA ALA A 518 -6.15 -7.45 6.66
C ALA A 518 -4.94 -7.67 5.75
N LEU A 519 -4.80 -8.90 5.27
CA LEU A 519 -3.83 -9.31 4.26
C LEU A 519 -4.52 -9.57 2.93
N TYR A 520 -4.14 -8.82 1.89
CA TYR A 520 -4.63 -9.00 0.53
C TYR A 520 -3.73 -9.97 -0.22
N VAL A 521 -4.31 -11.03 -0.76
CA VAL A 521 -3.60 -12.06 -1.52
C VAL A 521 -3.91 -11.89 -3.00
N PRO A 522 -2.92 -11.56 -3.84
CA PRO A 522 -3.18 -11.26 -5.24
C PRO A 522 -3.61 -12.51 -6.02
N THR A 523 -4.34 -12.30 -7.11
CA THR A 523 -4.59 -13.31 -8.16
C THR A 523 -3.82 -12.91 -9.42
N ASN A 524 -2.52 -12.76 -9.27
CA ASN A 524 -1.66 -12.14 -10.28
C ASN A 524 -1.54 -12.93 -11.59
N LEU A 525 -1.72 -14.25 -11.58
CA LEU A 525 -1.77 -15.07 -12.80
C LEU A 525 -3.16 -15.08 -13.45
N GLY A 526 -4.17 -14.49 -12.82
CA GLY A 526 -5.54 -14.39 -13.34
C GLY A 526 -6.21 -15.76 -13.47
N TYR A 527 -6.89 -15.98 -14.60
CA TYR A 527 -7.70 -17.19 -14.81
C TYR A 527 -7.69 -17.68 -16.25
N VAL A 528 -8.32 -18.84 -16.45
CA VAL A 528 -8.54 -19.45 -17.76
C VAL A 528 -9.96 -19.14 -18.23
N ALA A 529 -10.10 -18.35 -19.29
CA ALA A 529 -11.40 -18.07 -19.88
C ALA A 529 -11.81 -19.18 -20.86
N ARG A 530 -13.11 -19.53 -20.88
CA ARG A 530 -13.67 -20.52 -21.81
C ARG A 530 -13.36 -20.21 -23.28
N SER A 531 -13.32 -18.93 -23.65
CA SER A 531 -13.03 -18.49 -25.02
C SER A 531 -11.54 -18.52 -25.40
N SER A 532 -10.64 -18.70 -24.43
CA SER A 532 -9.19 -18.49 -24.60
C SER A 532 -8.32 -19.58 -23.96
N LEU A 533 -8.89 -20.77 -23.69
CA LEU A 533 -8.27 -21.87 -22.93
C LEU A 533 -6.76 -22.03 -23.14
N ARG A 534 -6.30 -22.24 -24.38
CA ARG A 534 -4.87 -22.46 -24.65
C ARG A 534 -4.01 -21.23 -24.36
N ALA A 535 -4.46 -20.06 -24.83
CA ALA A 535 -3.72 -18.82 -24.67
C ALA A 535 -3.59 -18.44 -23.19
N ASP A 536 -4.60 -18.70 -22.37
CA ASP A 536 -4.55 -18.44 -20.93
C ASP A 536 -3.65 -19.42 -20.18
N VAL A 537 -3.63 -20.71 -20.56
CA VAL A 537 -2.67 -21.68 -20.00
C VAL A 537 -1.24 -21.24 -20.31
N ASP A 538 -0.95 -20.88 -21.57
CA ASP A 538 0.37 -20.39 -21.98
C ASP A 538 0.77 -19.12 -21.23
N ARG A 539 -0.17 -18.18 -21.10
CA ARG A 539 0.04 -16.93 -20.36
C ARG A 539 0.33 -17.19 -18.87
N ILE A 540 -0.44 -18.05 -18.21
CA ILE A 540 -0.25 -18.41 -16.80
C ILE A 540 1.14 -19.03 -16.58
N LEU A 541 1.52 -19.98 -17.42
CA LEU A 541 2.82 -20.67 -17.30
C LEU A 541 3.99 -19.71 -17.56
N GLU A 542 3.89 -18.81 -18.54
CA GLU A 542 4.95 -17.83 -18.80
C GLU A 542 5.07 -16.80 -17.67
N GLN A 543 3.95 -16.30 -17.16
CA GLN A 543 3.94 -15.36 -16.03
C GLN A 543 4.48 -16.02 -14.75
N ALA A 544 4.11 -17.27 -14.47
CA ALA A 544 4.67 -18.04 -13.36
C ALA A 544 6.19 -18.25 -13.51
N ARG A 545 6.69 -18.45 -14.73
CA ARG A 545 8.13 -18.57 -15.01
C ARG A 545 8.88 -17.26 -14.70
N LEU A 546 8.31 -16.11 -15.08
CA LEU A 546 8.89 -14.80 -14.76
C LEU A 546 8.95 -14.55 -13.25
N LEU A 547 7.91 -14.95 -12.50
CA LEU A 547 7.92 -14.87 -11.04
C LEU A 547 8.95 -15.82 -10.40
N ALA A 548 9.15 -17.01 -10.97
CA ALA A 548 10.11 -17.98 -10.47
C ALA A 548 11.57 -17.50 -10.58
N GLY A 549 11.85 -16.55 -11.48
CA GLY A 549 13.16 -15.90 -11.61
C GLY A 549 13.52 -14.97 -10.44
N LEU A 550 12.55 -14.57 -9.61
CA LEU A 550 12.79 -13.72 -8.44
C LEU A 550 13.44 -14.53 -7.31
N GLN A 551 14.46 -13.97 -6.66
CA GLN A 551 15.30 -14.69 -5.69
C GLN A 551 14.71 -14.68 -4.28
N HIS A 552 13.94 -13.65 -3.91
CA HIS A 552 13.42 -13.43 -2.56
C HIS A 552 11.92 -13.76 -2.43
N GLY A 553 11.44 -14.68 -3.27
CA GLY A 553 10.07 -15.21 -3.23
C GLY A 553 9.07 -14.44 -4.10
N ALA A 554 7.87 -15.00 -4.22
CA ALA A 554 6.71 -14.45 -4.94
C ALA A 554 5.52 -15.42 -4.79
N LEU A 555 4.31 -14.92 -5.00
CA LEU A 555 3.12 -15.76 -5.13
C LEU A 555 2.75 -16.00 -6.58
N ALA A 556 2.47 -17.24 -6.95
CA ALA A 556 1.91 -17.65 -8.23
C ALA A 556 0.45 -18.06 -8.04
N SER A 557 -0.47 -17.10 -8.18
CA SER A 557 -1.86 -17.27 -7.75
C SER A 557 -2.85 -17.12 -8.90
N PHE A 558 -3.71 -18.12 -9.09
CA PHE A 558 -4.74 -18.14 -10.14
C PHE A 558 -6.05 -18.73 -9.64
N PHE A 559 -7.14 -18.47 -10.37
CA PHE A 559 -8.40 -19.17 -10.16
C PHE A 559 -8.85 -19.96 -11.40
N TYR A 560 -9.71 -20.95 -11.19
CA TYR A 560 -10.18 -21.87 -12.22
C TYR A 560 -11.63 -22.28 -12.02
N HIS A 561 -12.46 -22.13 -13.05
CA HIS A 561 -13.85 -22.60 -13.02
C HIS A 561 -13.93 -24.11 -13.30
N PRO A 562 -14.47 -24.94 -12.38
CA PRO A 562 -14.55 -26.39 -12.55
C PRO A 562 -15.25 -26.84 -13.85
N GLU A 563 -16.19 -26.05 -14.36
CA GLU A 563 -16.95 -26.29 -15.59
C GLU A 563 -16.09 -26.39 -16.86
N LEU A 564 -14.84 -25.91 -16.81
CA LEU A 564 -13.91 -25.98 -17.93
C LEU A 564 -13.30 -27.37 -18.13
N GLY A 565 -13.47 -28.27 -17.15
CA GLY A 565 -12.92 -29.62 -17.16
C GLY A 565 -11.47 -29.70 -16.67
N LEU A 566 -10.84 -30.87 -16.77
CA LEU A 566 -9.54 -31.10 -16.12
C LEU A 566 -8.31 -30.81 -16.98
N ALA A 567 -8.46 -30.70 -18.30
CA ALA A 567 -7.29 -30.70 -19.19
C ALA A 567 -6.36 -29.50 -18.94
N ALA A 568 -6.91 -28.28 -18.92
CA ALA A 568 -6.13 -27.07 -18.67
C ALA A 568 -5.63 -27.00 -17.21
N LEU A 569 -6.46 -27.37 -16.22
CA LEU A 569 -6.05 -27.41 -14.82
C LEU A 569 -4.85 -28.35 -14.62
N LYS A 570 -4.87 -29.53 -15.27
CA LYS A 570 -3.77 -30.50 -15.24
C LYS A 570 -2.48 -29.91 -15.79
N GLU A 571 -2.57 -29.24 -16.94
CA GLU A 571 -1.43 -28.63 -17.60
C GLU A 571 -0.81 -27.52 -16.75
N ILE A 572 -1.63 -26.62 -16.18
CA ILE A 572 -1.18 -25.54 -15.31
C ILE A 572 -0.49 -26.11 -14.06
N VAL A 573 -1.14 -27.05 -13.35
CA VAL A 573 -0.57 -27.64 -12.13
C VAL A 573 0.76 -28.34 -12.40
N ALA A 574 0.83 -29.14 -13.48
CA ALA A 574 2.08 -29.82 -13.85
C ALA A 574 3.18 -28.81 -14.22
N GLY A 575 2.87 -27.79 -15.01
CA GLY A 575 3.84 -26.78 -15.42
C GLY A 575 4.35 -25.92 -14.26
N LEU A 576 3.48 -25.52 -13.32
CA LEU A 576 3.91 -24.82 -12.10
C LEU A 576 4.85 -25.69 -11.24
N LYS A 577 4.53 -26.97 -11.06
CA LYS A 577 5.42 -27.91 -10.34
C LYS A 577 6.78 -28.07 -11.05
N GLU A 578 6.79 -28.17 -12.39
CA GLU A 578 8.03 -28.26 -13.18
C GLU A 578 8.89 -27.00 -13.05
N GLN A 579 8.27 -25.83 -12.94
CA GLN A 579 8.94 -24.55 -12.65
C GLN A 579 9.42 -24.41 -11.19
N GLY A 580 9.18 -25.42 -10.34
CA GLY A 580 9.64 -25.44 -8.95
C GLY A 580 8.68 -24.79 -7.95
N TRP A 581 7.45 -24.47 -8.35
CA TRP A 581 6.45 -23.94 -7.43
C TRP A 581 5.95 -25.00 -6.44
N THR A 582 5.78 -24.60 -5.19
CA THR A 582 5.13 -25.41 -4.16
C THR A 582 3.73 -24.88 -3.90
N PHE A 583 2.72 -25.71 -4.07
CA PHE A 583 1.33 -25.33 -3.76
C PHE A 583 1.10 -25.30 -2.25
N GLN A 584 0.38 -24.29 -1.77
CA GLN A 584 0.02 -24.09 -0.36
C GLN A 584 -1.48 -23.70 -0.24
N PRO A 585 -2.16 -24.03 0.87
CA PRO A 585 -3.48 -23.46 1.15
C PRO A 585 -3.32 -21.97 1.46
N VAL A 586 -4.22 -21.09 1.02
CA VAL A 586 -4.09 -19.63 1.22
C VAL A 586 -3.97 -19.25 2.70
N SER A 587 -4.60 -20.02 3.60
CA SER A 587 -4.50 -19.84 5.05
C SER A 587 -3.07 -19.93 5.60
N PHE A 588 -2.12 -20.53 4.87
CA PHE A 588 -0.71 -20.57 5.28
C PHE A 588 -0.09 -19.16 5.45
N LEU A 589 -0.65 -18.15 4.76
CA LEU A 589 -0.17 -16.77 4.81
C LEU A 589 -0.51 -16.06 6.13
N LEU A 590 -1.44 -16.58 6.93
CA LEU A 590 -1.77 -16.02 8.24
C LEU A 590 -0.73 -16.34 9.32
N GLY A 591 0.26 -17.18 9.01
CA GLY A 591 1.18 -17.74 9.98
C GLY A 591 0.53 -18.84 10.82
N ASN A 592 1.34 -19.81 11.28
CA ASN A 592 0.92 -20.80 12.27
C ASN A 592 1.05 -20.27 13.69
#